data_AF-A0A9E5R8A4-F1
#
_entry.id   AF-A0A9E5R8A4-F1
#
_cell.length_a   1.000
_cell.length_b   1.000
_cell.length_c   1.000
_cell.angle_alpha   90.00
_cell.angle_beta   90.00
_cell.angle_gamma   90.00
#
_symmetry.space_group_name_H-M   'P 1'
#
loop_
_entity.id
_entity.type
_entity.pdbx_description
1 polymer ?
#
loop_
_entity_poly.entity_id
_entity_poly.type
_entity_poly.pdbx_seq_one_letter_code
_entity_poly.pdbx_strand_id
1 'polypeptide(L)'
;MDRQAAQPRPQRPHTRDPIQIIRLEAYDDATSVRDRLQFVELRRVLLMFPAQGRILRRRIDLLLVVREAQRRGLKIALLTQDPEVLEQAAEIGLSAFLTVRQARAHPPGRFVLVGGWSA
;
A
#
# COMPACT_ATOMS: atom_id res chain seq x y z
N MET A 1 34.10 22.21 37.55
CA MET A 1 34.37 22.14 36.10
C MET A 1 33.69 20.89 35.57
N ASP A 2 32.37 20.97 35.39
CA ASP A 2 31.55 19.86 34.91
C ASP A 2 31.85 19.59 33.43
N ARG A 3 32.43 18.43 33.16
CA ARG A 3 32.43 17.86 31.80
C ARG A 3 31.01 17.38 31.54
N GLN A 4 30.20 18.25 30.95
CA GLN A 4 28.91 17.88 30.37
C GLN A 4 29.18 16.81 29.31
N ALA A 5 28.98 15.54 29.68
CA ALA A 5 28.94 14.44 28.75
C ALA A 5 27.90 14.79 27.69
N ALA A 6 28.35 14.90 26.44
CA ALA A 6 27.46 14.99 25.30
C ALA A 6 26.52 13.79 25.37
N GLN A 7 25.28 14.03 25.79
CA GLN A 7 24.24 13.02 25.76
C GLN A 7 24.18 12.51 24.32
N PRO A 8 24.29 11.19 24.07
CA PRO A 8 24.07 10.66 22.74
C PRO A 8 22.67 11.13 22.34
N ARG A 9 22.59 11.91 21.25
CA ARG A 9 21.31 12.29 20.65
C ARG A 9 20.48 11.01 20.58
N PRO A 10 19.26 10.96 21.14
CA PRO A 10 18.44 9.77 21.01
C PRO A 10 18.33 9.48 19.51
N GLN A 11 18.89 8.34 19.09
CA GLN A 11 18.72 7.85 17.74
C GLN A 11 17.21 7.70 17.58
N ARG A 12 16.59 8.64 16.85
CA ARG A 12 15.16 8.55 16.55
C ARG A 12 14.96 7.14 15.99
N PRO A 13 14.12 6.29 16.62
CA PRO A 13 13.81 5.00 16.02
C PRO A 13 13.41 5.30 14.59
N HIS A 14 13.96 4.56 13.63
CA HIS A 14 13.64 4.67 12.20
C HIS A 14 12.12 4.53 12.07
N THR A 15 11.44 5.67 12.19
CA THR A 15 10.00 5.73 12.35
C THR A 15 9.51 5.32 10.98
N ARG A 16 8.86 4.16 10.92
CA ARG A 16 8.28 3.58 9.70
C ARG A 16 7.82 4.72 8.80
N ASP A 17 8.40 4.85 7.60
CA ASP A 17 8.03 5.94 6.69
C ASP A 17 6.51 6.06 6.64
N PRO A 18 5.94 7.28 6.76
CA PRO A 18 4.51 7.47 6.86
C PRO A 18 3.80 6.90 5.63
N ILE A 19 2.60 6.35 5.84
CA ILE A 19 1.76 5.76 4.78
C ILE A 19 0.59 6.70 4.54
N GLN A 20 0.39 7.11 3.29
CA GLN A 20 -0.82 7.80 2.85
C GLN A 20 -1.88 6.77 2.47
N ILE A 21 -3.10 6.93 2.97
CA ILE A 21 -4.21 6.04 2.64
C ILE A 21 -5.10 6.75 1.63
N ILE A 22 -5.33 6.13 0.48
CA ILE A 22 -6.34 6.56 -0.49
C ILE A 22 -7.52 5.62 -0.35
N ARG A 23 -8.69 6.17 -0.02
CA ARG A 23 -9.94 5.40 0.00
C ARG A 23 -10.53 5.41 -1.40
N LEU A 24 -10.67 4.22 -1.95
CA LEU A 24 -11.32 4.02 -3.24
C LEU A 24 -12.83 4.01 -3.05
N GLU A 25 -13.52 4.51 -4.06
CA GLU A 25 -14.96 4.58 -4.12
C GLU A 25 -15.53 3.44 -4.98
N ALA A 26 -16.80 3.08 -4.79
CA ALA A 26 -17.43 1.96 -5.49
C ALA A 26 -17.50 2.13 -7.02
N TYR A 27 -17.27 3.35 -7.52
CA TYR A 27 -17.24 3.71 -8.93
C TYR A 27 -15.83 4.00 -9.46
N ASP A 28 -14.78 3.81 -8.64
CA ASP A 28 -13.41 3.99 -9.11
C ASP A 28 -13.00 2.92 -10.13
N ASP A 29 -12.15 3.32 -11.06
CA ASP A 29 -11.53 2.44 -12.05
C ASP A 29 -10.01 2.68 -12.13
N ALA A 30 -9.32 1.97 -13.02
CA ALA A 30 -7.88 2.12 -13.16
C ALA A 30 -7.48 3.56 -13.53
N THR A 31 -8.32 4.29 -14.28
CA THR A 31 -8.06 5.67 -14.68
C THR A 31 -8.16 6.61 -13.49
N SER A 32 -9.26 6.54 -12.73
CA SER A 32 -9.47 7.41 -11.57
C SER A 32 -8.42 7.16 -10.48
N VAL A 33 -8.03 5.90 -10.23
CA VAL A 33 -6.98 5.59 -9.25
C VAL A 33 -5.62 6.12 -9.70
N ARG A 34 -5.27 5.97 -10.98
CA ARG A 34 -4.02 6.55 -11.53
C ARG A 34 -4.02 8.06 -11.42
N ASP A 35 -5.16 8.71 -11.60
CA ASP A 35 -5.29 10.14 -11.43
C ASP A 35 -5.07 10.58 -9.97
N ARG A 36 -5.62 9.83 -9.00
CA ARG A 36 -5.37 10.08 -7.58
C ARG A 36 -3.90 9.87 -7.19
N LEU A 37 -3.21 8.91 -7.79
CA LEU A 37 -1.76 8.72 -7.60
C LEU A 37 -0.94 9.93 -8.07
N GLN A 38 -1.51 10.85 -8.84
CA GLN A 38 -0.80 12.06 -9.25
C GLN A 38 -0.63 13.09 -8.14
N PHE A 39 -1.55 13.07 -7.18
CA PHE A 39 -1.66 14.08 -6.12
C PHE A 39 -1.19 13.56 -4.75
N VAL A 40 -0.52 12.40 -4.71
CA VAL A 40 0.01 11.86 -3.46
C VAL A 40 1.28 12.61 -3.04
N GLU A 41 1.39 12.88 -1.75
CA GLU A 41 2.53 13.58 -1.16
C GLU A 41 3.57 12.60 -0.60
N LEU A 42 3.11 11.41 -0.18
CA LEU A 42 3.97 10.38 0.40
C LEU A 42 4.32 9.29 -0.62
N ARG A 43 5.55 8.78 -0.53
CA ARG A 43 6.03 7.69 -1.38
C ARG A 43 5.38 6.34 -1.10
N ARG A 44 4.71 6.19 0.05
CA ARG A 44 4.07 4.93 0.46
C ARG A 44 2.57 5.13 0.51
N VAL A 45 1.87 4.38 -0.32
CA VAL A 45 0.43 4.55 -0.52
C VAL A 45 -0.28 3.22 -0.26
N LEU A 46 -1.34 3.27 0.52
CA LEU A 46 -2.25 2.15 0.74
C LEU A 46 -3.58 2.46 0.05
N LEU A 47 -3.92 1.67 -0.96
CA LEU A 47 -5.18 1.76 -1.67
C LEU A 47 -6.23 0.94 -0.91
N MET A 48 -7.14 1.61 -0.22
CA MET A 48 -8.21 1.00 0.55
C MET A 48 -9.43 0.82 -0.33
N PHE A 49 -9.77 -0.42 -0.66
CA PHE A 49 -10.97 -0.76 -1.42
C PHE A 49 -12.22 -0.42 -0.62
N PRO A 50 -13.32 -0.05 -1.30
CA PRO A 50 -14.59 0.18 -0.64
C PRO A 50 -15.13 -1.13 -0.05
N ALA A 51 -15.94 -1.01 1.00
CA ALA A 51 -16.59 -2.17 1.62
C ALA A 51 -17.64 -2.82 0.69
N GLN A 52 -18.18 -2.06 -0.25
CA GLN A 52 -19.11 -2.51 -1.29
C GLN A 52 -18.67 -2.00 -2.65
N GLY A 53 -19.01 -2.73 -3.71
CA GLY A 53 -18.63 -2.39 -5.08
C GLY A 53 -17.68 -3.41 -5.68
N ARG A 54 -17.52 -3.37 -7.00
CA ARG A 54 -16.71 -4.31 -7.78
C ARG A 54 -15.74 -3.52 -8.65
N ILE A 55 -14.67 -3.03 -8.04
CA ILE A 55 -13.65 -2.22 -8.71
C ILE A 55 -12.36 -3.01 -8.87
N LEU A 56 -11.58 -2.70 -9.92
CA LEU A 56 -10.21 -3.21 -10.13
C LEU A 56 -10.05 -4.75 -10.01
N ARG A 57 -11.09 -5.52 -10.38
CA ARG A 57 -11.09 -6.99 -10.31
C ARG A 57 -10.31 -7.65 -11.43
N ARG A 58 -10.00 -6.92 -12.50
CA ARG A 58 -9.25 -7.46 -13.62
C ARG A 58 -7.76 -7.24 -13.37
N ARG A 59 -6.94 -8.25 -13.68
CA ARG A 59 -5.48 -8.16 -13.64
C ARG A 59 -4.92 -6.89 -14.29
N ILE A 60 -5.46 -6.54 -15.46
CA ILE A 60 -4.98 -5.40 -16.25
C ILE A 60 -5.19 -4.08 -15.52
N ASP A 61 -6.28 -3.94 -14.76
CA ASP A 61 -6.59 -2.73 -14.00
C ASP A 61 -5.55 -2.52 -12.89
N LEU A 62 -5.25 -3.58 -12.14
CA LEU A 62 -4.20 -3.56 -11.11
C LEU A 62 -2.81 -3.29 -11.71
N LEU A 63 -2.48 -3.89 -12.87
CA LEU A 63 -1.21 -3.64 -13.56
C LEU A 63 -1.07 -2.19 -14.01
N LEU A 64 -2.14 -1.57 -14.50
CA LEU A 64 -2.12 -0.16 -14.89
C LEU A 64 -1.83 0.75 -13.69
N VAL A 65 -2.42 0.45 -12.53
CA VAL A 65 -2.17 1.15 -11.27
C VAL A 65 -0.73 0.93 -10.78
N VAL A 66 -0.23 -0.31 -10.82
CA VAL A 66 1.16 -0.65 -10.44
C VAL A 66 2.17 0.09 -11.33
N ARG A 67 1.96 0.09 -12.65
CA ARG A 67 2.86 0.79 -13.60
C ARG A 67 2.90 2.29 -13.34
N GLU A 68 1.75 2.89 -13.06
CA GLU A 68 1.70 4.31 -12.71
C GLU A 68 2.42 4.61 -11.40
N ALA A 69 2.23 3.77 -10.38
CA ALA A 69 2.95 3.88 -9.12
C ALA A 69 4.47 3.77 -9.33
N GLN A 70 4.93 2.79 -10.11
CA GLN A 70 6.34 2.61 -10.47
C GLN A 70 6.89 3.82 -11.22
N ARG A 71 6.16 4.34 -12.20
CA ARG A 71 6.52 5.54 -12.97
C ARG A 71 6.75 6.77 -12.08
N ARG A 72 6.04 6.84 -10.94
CA ARG A 72 6.14 7.91 -9.95
C ARG A 72 7.09 7.61 -8.79
N GLY A 73 7.71 6.42 -8.76
CA GLY A 73 8.56 6.00 -7.64
C GLY A 73 7.78 5.79 -6.33
N LEU A 74 6.51 5.43 -6.43
CA LEU A 74 5.62 5.12 -5.30
C LEU A 74 5.69 3.62 -4.97
N LYS A 75 5.60 3.31 -3.69
CA LYS A 75 5.36 1.95 -3.18
C LYS A 75 3.90 1.83 -2.79
N ILE A 76 3.15 1.04 -3.54
CA ILE A 76 1.72 0.81 -3.30
C ILE A 76 1.47 -0.56 -2.66
N ALA A 77 0.37 -0.66 -1.92
CA ALA A 77 -0.24 -1.91 -1.49
C ALA A 77 -1.76 -1.77 -1.46
N LEU A 78 -2.47 -2.89 -1.49
CA LEU A 78 -3.93 -2.93 -1.42
C LEU A 78 -4.40 -3.22 0.00
N LEU A 79 -5.54 -2.65 0.39
CA LEU A 79 -6.32 -3.10 1.52
C LEU A 79 -7.71 -3.47 1.00
N THR A 80 -8.01 -4.77 0.98
CA THR A 80 -9.26 -5.30 0.43
C THR A 80 -9.61 -6.62 1.11
N GLN A 81 -10.90 -6.95 1.12
CA GLN A 81 -11.41 -8.27 1.50
C GLN A 81 -12.02 -9.01 0.30
N ASP A 82 -11.99 -8.41 -0.89
CA ASP A 82 -12.51 -9.02 -2.11
C ASP A 82 -11.56 -10.15 -2.57
N PRO A 83 -11.98 -11.42 -2.56
CA PRO A 83 -11.12 -12.54 -2.90
C PRO A 83 -10.60 -12.48 -4.33
N GLU A 84 -11.38 -11.95 -5.27
CA GLU A 84 -10.96 -11.81 -6.68
C GLU A 84 -9.80 -10.81 -6.77
N VAL A 85 -9.88 -9.69 -6.06
CA VAL A 85 -8.78 -8.70 -6.02
C VAL A 85 -7.54 -9.27 -5.34
N LEU A 86 -7.71 -10.06 -4.27
CA LEU A 86 -6.59 -10.72 -3.59
C LEU A 86 -5.86 -11.71 -4.49
N GLU A 87 -6.60 -12.52 -5.24
CA GLU A 87 -6.05 -13.47 -6.23
C GLU A 87 -5.26 -12.72 -7.32
N GLN A 88 -5.88 -11.72 -7.93
CA GLN A 88 -5.21 -10.92 -8.96
C GLN A 88 -3.96 -10.19 -8.44
N ALA A 89 -3.99 -9.71 -7.19
CA ALA A 89 -2.83 -9.07 -6.57
C ALA A 89 -1.69 -10.07 -6.32
N ALA A 90 -2.02 -11.29 -5.88
CA ALA A 90 -1.04 -12.35 -5.66
C ALA A 90 -0.36 -12.75 -6.98
N GLU A 91 -1.11 -12.93 -8.07
CA GLU A 91 -0.58 -13.28 -9.40
C GLU A 91 0.45 -12.27 -9.93
N ILE A 92 0.31 -10.99 -9.58
CA ILE A 92 1.22 -9.92 -10.04
C ILE A 92 2.28 -9.53 -8.99
N GLY A 93 2.32 -10.23 -7.84
CA GLY A 93 3.25 -9.94 -6.75
C GLY A 93 2.97 -8.62 -6.01
N LEU A 94 1.74 -8.11 -6.06
CA LEU A 94 1.32 -6.90 -5.36
C LEU A 94 0.89 -7.22 -3.93
N SER A 95 1.45 -6.51 -2.95
CA SER A 95 1.08 -6.70 -1.55
C SER A 95 -0.36 -6.29 -1.29
N ALA A 96 -1.13 -7.17 -0.64
CA ALA A 96 -2.50 -6.92 -0.22
C ALA A 96 -2.71 -7.29 1.25
N PHE A 97 -3.53 -6.51 1.95
CA PHE A 97 -3.82 -6.66 3.38
C PHE A 97 -5.32 -6.68 3.63
N LEU A 98 -5.76 -7.41 4.65
CA LEU A 98 -7.18 -7.44 5.05
C LEU A 98 -7.53 -6.29 6.01
N THR A 99 -6.53 -5.74 6.70
CA THR A 99 -6.72 -4.71 7.74
C THR A 99 -5.62 -3.65 7.73
N VAL A 100 -5.96 -2.43 8.19
CA VAL A 100 -4.98 -1.33 8.33
C VAL A 100 -3.87 -1.71 9.31
N ARG A 101 -4.20 -2.49 10.34
CA ARG A 101 -3.24 -2.99 11.34
C ARG A 101 -2.15 -3.84 10.68
N GLN A 102 -2.51 -4.75 9.77
CA GLN A 102 -1.56 -5.56 9.00
C GLN A 102 -0.69 -4.68 8.09
N ALA A 103 -1.29 -3.73 7.37
CA ALA A 103 -0.57 -2.79 6.50
C ALA A 103 0.42 -1.90 7.28
N ARG A 104 0.13 -1.56 8.53
CA ARG A 104 1.05 -0.80 9.40
C ARG A 104 2.19 -1.66 9.96
N ALA A 105 1.95 -2.96 10.15
CA ALA A 105 2.97 -3.91 10.60
C ALA A 105 3.95 -4.28 9.48
N HIS A 106 3.48 -4.30 8.23
CA HIS A 106 4.28 -4.70 7.07
C HIS A 106 4.36 -3.58 6.02
N PRO A 107 5.53 -2.95 5.84
CA PRO A 107 5.68 -1.88 4.86
C PRO A 107 5.55 -2.38 3.41
N PRO A 108 4.92 -1.61 2.50
CA PRO A 108 4.93 -1.87 1.06
C PRO A 108 6.37 -2.07 0.56
N GLY A 109 6.60 -3.17 -0.18
CA GLY A 109 7.93 -3.58 -0.65
C GLY A 109 8.60 -4.68 0.16
N ARG A 110 7.95 -5.21 1.21
CA ARG A 110 8.33 -6.47 1.86
C ARG A 110 7.18 -7.44 1.66
N PHE A 111 7.40 -8.51 0.89
CA PHE A 111 6.40 -9.51 0.55
C PHE A 111 5.75 -10.07 1.82
N VAL A 112 4.46 -9.80 2.00
CA VAL A 112 3.61 -10.53 2.94
C VAL A 112 2.30 -10.78 2.21
N LEU A 113 2.17 -11.99 1.69
CA LEU A 113 0.88 -12.53 1.31
C LEU A 113 0.15 -12.83 2.62
N VAL A 114 -0.75 -11.94 3.04
CA VAL A 114 -1.66 -12.25 4.14
C VAL A 114 -2.74 -13.16 3.57
N GLY A 115 -2.52 -14.46 3.69
CA GLY A 115 -3.45 -15.49 3.23
C GLY A 115 -2.65 -16.60 2.58
N GLY A 116 -2.17 -17.55 3.40
CA GLY A 116 -1.72 -18.83 2.90
C GLY A 116 -2.90 -19.51 2.20
N TRP A 117 -2.83 -19.59 0.88
CA TRP A 117 -3.56 -20.59 0.10
C TRP A 117 -2.51 -21.60 -0.33
N SER A 118 -2.35 -22.64 0.51
CA SER A 118 -1.84 -23.93 0.04
C SER A 118 -2.97 -24.61 -0.70
N ALA A 119 -2.75 -24.91 -1.97
CA ALA A 119 -3.23 -26.11 -2.65
C ALA A 119 -2.17 -26.51 -3.67
#